data_AF-A0AAN5G554-F1
#
_entry.id   AF-A0AAN5G554-F1
#
_cell.length_a   1.000
_cell.length_b   1.000
_cell.length_c   1.000
_cell.angle_alpha   90.00
_cell.angle_beta   90.00
_cell.angle_gamma   90.00
#
_symmetry.space_group_name_H-M   'P 1'
#
loop_
_entity.id
_entity.type
_entity.pdbx_description
1 polymer ?
#
loop_
_entity_poly.entity_id
_entity_poly.type
_entity_poly.pdbx_seq_one_letter_code
_entity_poly.pdbx_strand_id
1 'polypeptide(L)' 'KILLRCTWLDPAEKEARRLHLQGMTVPDYTVKVRKWFCVMCDENYEGEKCCPSCGTGVYSREGGQEGNWKDRN' A
#
# COMPACT_ATOMS: atom_id res chain seq x y z
N LYS A 1 9.41 36.10 -16.67
CA LYS A 1 8.13 35.71 -16.04
C LYS A 1 7.63 34.46 -16.75
N ILE A 2 7.66 33.31 -16.10
CA ILE A 2 7.19 32.04 -16.67
C ILE A 2 5.68 31.97 -16.40
N LEU A 3 4.87 32.00 -17.46
CA LEU A 3 3.46 31.71 -17.33
C LEU A 3 3.32 30.20 -17.09
N LEU A 4 2.83 29.82 -15.91
CA LEU A 4 2.32 28.46 -15.69
C LEU A 4 1.27 28.20 -16.77
N ARG A 5 1.58 27.32 -17.72
CA ARG A 5 0.63 26.87 -18.73
C ARG A 5 -0.52 26.20 -17.99
N CYS A 6 -1.65 26.90 -17.88
CA CYS A 6 -2.88 26.33 -17.38
C CYS A 6 -3.15 25.03 -18.16
N THR A 7 -3.42 23.96 -17.42
CA THR A 7 -3.66 22.59 -17.89
C THR A 7 -5.01 22.44 -18.60
N TRP A 8 -5.40 23.42 -19.41
CA TRP A 8 -6.58 23.34 -20.24
C TRP A 8 -6.20 22.54 -21.48
N LEU A 9 -6.38 21.22 -21.37
CA LEU A 9 -6.30 20.31 -22.49
C LEU A 9 -7.52 20.55 -23.39
N ASP A 10 -7.33 20.40 -24.70
CA ASP A 10 -8.43 20.45 -25.65
C ASP A 10 -9.53 19.45 -25.22
N PRO A 11 -10.81 19.79 -25.37
CA PRO A 11 -11.91 18.93 -24.95
C PRO A 11 -11.81 17.50 -25.51
N ALA A 12 -11.31 17.35 -26.75
CA ALA A 12 -11.07 16.07 -27.39
C ALA A 12 -9.97 15.25 -26.70
N GLU A 13 -8.86 15.87 -26.31
CA GLU A 13 -7.77 15.20 -25.59
C GLU A 13 -8.18 14.80 -24.18
N LYS A 14 -8.97 15.65 -23.50
CA LYS A 14 -9.55 15.33 -22.19
C LYS A 14 -10.45 14.10 -22.28
N GLU A 15 -11.27 14.02 -23.32
CA GLU A 15 -12.20 12.92 -23.55
C GLU A 15 -11.47 11.63 -23.95
N ALA A 16 -10.47 11.72 -24.83
CA ALA A 16 -9.62 10.58 -25.19
C ALA A 16 -8.90 10.00 -23.96
N ARG A 17 -8.37 10.87 -23.08
CA ARG A 17 -7.74 10.44 -21.82
C ARG A 17 -8.75 9.81 -20.86
N ARG A 18 -9.97 10.34 -20.78
CA ARG A 18 -11.05 9.77 -19.96
C ARG A 18 -11.39 8.35 -20.42
N LEU A 19 -11.59 8.15 -21.72
CA LEU A 19 -11.89 6.84 -22.30
C LEU A 19 -10.74 5.85 -22.09
N HIS A 20 -9.50 6.30 -22.29
CA HIS A 20 -8.31 5.48 -22.04
C HIS A 20 -8.25 4.98 -20.59
N LEU A 21 -8.43 5.90 -19.62
CA LEU A 21 -8.41 5.54 -18.19
C LEU A 21 -9.58 4.64 -17.79
N GLN A 22 -10.77 4.85 -18.37
CA GLN A 22 -11.93 3.97 -18.11
C GLN A 22 -11.74 2.55 -18.67
N GLY A 23 -10.96 2.40 -19.74
CA GLY A 23 -10.61 1.10 -20.30
C GLY A 23 -9.49 0.37 -19.56
N MET A 24 -8.81 1.02 -18.60
CA MET A 24 -7.79 0.38 -17.79
C MET A 24 -8.43 -0.45 -16.68
N THR A 25 -8.24 -1.77 -16.72
CA THR A 25 -8.53 -2.63 -15.59
C THR A 25 -7.54 -2.32 -14.48
N VAL A 26 -8.03 -1.84 -13.32
CA VAL A 26 -7.19 -1.70 -12.13
C VAL A 26 -6.78 -3.10 -11.69
N PRO A 27 -5.48 -3.41 -11.57
CA PRO A 27 -5.04 -4.68 -11.02
C PRO A 27 -5.68 -4.88 -9.64
N ASP A 28 -6.13 -6.10 -9.36
CA ASP A 28 -6.56 -6.45 -8.01
C ASP A 28 -5.34 -6.42 -7.08
N TYR A 29 -5.12 -5.28 -6.42
CA TYR A 29 -4.06 -5.07 -5.44
C TYR A 29 -4.43 -5.67 -4.07
N THR A 30 -5.18 -6.77 -4.01
CA THR A 30 -5.37 -7.51 -2.75
C THR A 30 -4.01 -7.95 -2.23
N VAL A 31 -3.43 -7.13 -1.34
CA VAL A 31 -2.16 -7.40 -0.67
C VAL A 31 -2.35 -8.65 0.18
N LYS A 32 -1.80 -9.79 -0.29
CA LYS A 32 -1.88 -11.10 0.38
C LYS A 32 -0.90 -11.23 1.54
N VAL A 33 -0.57 -10.14 2.23
CA VAL A 33 0.27 -10.24 3.43
C VAL A 33 -0.61 -10.74 4.55
N ARG A 34 -0.50 -12.04 4.84
CA ARG A 34 -1.32 -12.71 5.85
C ARG A 34 -0.57 -12.97 7.14
N LYS A 35 0.71 -12.63 7.23
CA LYS A 35 1.54 -12.89 8.40
C LYS A 35 2.17 -11.60 8.88
N TRP A 36 2.06 -11.35 10.17
CA TRP A 36 2.54 -10.15 10.83
C TRP A 36 3.25 -10.51 12.13
N PHE A 37 4.16 -9.65 12.54
CA PHE A 37 4.80 -9.68 13.85
C PHE A 37 4.62 -8.32 14.52
N CYS A 38 4.03 -8.31 15.71
CA CYS A 38 3.84 -7.11 16.50
C CYS A 38 5.06 -6.90 17.40
N VAL A 39 5.85 -5.85 17.13
CA VAL A 39 7.06 -5.55 17.92
C VAL A 39 6.73 -5.15 19.36
N MET A 40 5.56 -4.55 19.60
CA MET A 40 5.14 -4.15 20.96
C MET A 40 4.71 -5.36 21.80
N CYS A 41 4.01 -6.33 21.19
CA CYS A 41 3.50 -7.51 21.88
C CYS A 41 4.44 -8.72 21.80
N ASP A 42 5.52 -8.62 21.01
CA ASP A 42 6.45 -9.71 20.72
C ASP A 42 5.75 -10.97 20.18
N GLU A 43 4.70 -10.79 19.36
CA GLU A 43 3.79 -11.86 18.96
C GLU A 43 3.57 -11.90 17.45
N ASN A 44 3.58 -13.10 16.89
CA ASN A 44 3.21 -13.36 15.51
C ASN A 44 1.70 -13.53 15.40
N TYR A 45 1.11 -12.97 14.35
CA TYR A 45 -0.33 -13.07 14.12
C TYR A 45 -0.64 -13.04 12.62
N GLU A 46 -1.84 -13.47 12.25
CA GLU A 46 -2.27 -13.58 10.86
C GLU A 46 -3.49 -12.71 10.54
N GLY A 47 -3.69 -12.42 9.26
CA GLY A 47 -4.82 -11.63 8.77
C GLY A 47 -4.50 -10.16 8.51
N GLU A 48 -5.34 -9.26 9.01
CA GLU A 48 -5.22 -7.81 8.78
C GLU A 48 -4.04 -7.21 9.55
N LYS A 49 -3.51 -6.05 9.12
CA LYS A 49 -2.42 -5.33 9.81
C LYS A 49 -2.90 -4.63 11.09
N CYS A 50 -3.51 -5.37 12.00
CA CYS A 50 -3.89 -4.91 13.33
C CYS A 50 -3.62 -6.03 14.34
N CYS A 51 -2.71 -5.81 15.28
CA CYS A 51 -2.42 -6.82 16.29
C CYS A 51 -3.64 -7.02 17.20
N PRO A 52 -4.12 -8.26 17.40
CA PRO A 52 -5.30 -8.53 18.21
C PRO A 52 -5.08 -8.22 19.70
N SER A 53 -3.84 -8.27 20.17
CA SER A 53 -3.48 -8.08 21.58
C SER A 53 -3.44 -6.60 22.00
N CYS A 54 -2.87 -5.72 21.17
CA CYS A 54 -2.79 -4.28 21.46
C CYS A 54 -3.78 -3.41 20.65
N GLY A 55 -4.52 -3.99 19.70
CA GLY A 55 -5.51 -3.29 18.90
C GLY A 55 -4.93 -2.23 17.96
N THR A 56 -3.62 -2.27 17.70
CA THR A 56 -2.95 -1.32 16.80
C THR A 56 -2.12 -2.03 15.73
N GLY A 57 -2.08 -1.42 14.54
CA GLY A 57 -1.27 -1.87 13.41
C GLY A 57 0.09 -1.17 13.28
N VAL A 58 0.38 -0.19 14.15
CA VAL A 58 1.57 0.67 14.01
C VAL A 58 2.88 -0.07 14.32
N TYR A 59 2.82 -1.09 15.18
CA TYR A 59 3.97 -1.93 15.54
C TYR A 59 4.05 -3.23 14.75
N SER A 60 3.15 -3.42 13.79
CA SER A 60 3.05 -4.65 13.00
C SER A 60 3.94 -4.59 11.76
N ARG A 61 4.84 -5.57 11.65
CA ARG A 61 5.76 -5.78 10.52
C ARG A 61 5.41 -7.08 9.79
N GLU A 62 5.71 -7.16 8.51
CA GLU A 62 5.44 -8.38 7.73
C GLU A 62 6.24 -9.56 8.31
N GLY A 63 5.52 -10.60 8.74
CA GLY A 63 6.09 -11.83 9.28
C GLY A 63 6.44 -12.78 8.14
N GLY A 64 7.54 -12.54 7.43
CA GLY A 64 7.83 -13.36 6.24
C GLY A 64 9.04 -12.99 5.41
N GLN A 65 10.01 -12.25 5.93
CA GLN A 65 11.35 -12.28 5.34
C GLN A 65 12.17 -13.27 6.14
N GLU A 66 12.45 -14.43 5.54
CA GLU A 66 13.50 -15.37 5.96
C GLU A 66 14.86 -14.66 5.91
N GLY A 67 15.08 -13.81 6.89
CA GLY A 67 16.34 -13.18 7.22
C GLY A 67 16.40 -13.23 8.73
N ASN A 68 17.47 -13.80 9.27
CA ASN A 68 17.66 -13.97 10.69
C ASN A 68 17.57 -12.61 11.43
N TRP A 69 16.41 -12.31 12.05
CA TRP A 69 16.19 -11.09 12.82
C TRP A 69 16.71 -11.17 14.26
N LYS A 70 17.19 -12.36 14.70
CA LYS A 70 17.64 -12.56 16.08
C LYS A 70 19.02 -11.98 16.38
N ASP A 71 19.74 -11.48 15.37
CA ASP A 71 21.14 -11.04 15.54
C ASP A 71 21.33 -9.51 15.58
N ARG A 72 20.31 -8.73 15.90
CA ARG A 72 20.46 -7.27 15.97
C ARG A 72 19.92 -6.69 17.28
N ASN A 73 20.63 -7.07 18.35
CA ASN A 73 20.67 -6.35 19.62
C ASN A 73 21.44 -5.04 19.45
#